data_AF-A0A7Z0HYZ7-F1
#
_entry.id   AF-A0A7Z0HYZ7-F1
#
_cell.length_a   1.000
_cell.length_b   1.000
_cell.length_c   1.000
_cell.angle_alpha   90.00
_cell.angle_beta   90.00
_cell.angle_gamma   90.00
#
_symmetry.space_group_name_H-M   'P 1'
#
loop_
_entity.id
_entity.type
_entity.pdbx_description
1 polymer ?
#
loop_
_entity_poly.entity_id
_entity_poly.type
_entity_poly.pdbx_seq_one_letter_code
_entity_poly.pdbx_strand_id
1 'polypeptide(L)' 'MARVQKLLIILGLALLVAGLLWPWLKQVPLGRLPGDLVIPRGTGGRLYLPITTMILLSVILSLLLRLFR' A
#
# COMPACT_ATOMS: atom_id res chain seq x y z
N MET A 1 31.45 -4.58 0.85
CA MET A 1 30.92 -5.57 -0.12
C MET A 1 29.68 -6.31 0.39
N ALA A 2 29.72 -6.99 1.55
CA ALA A 2 28.57 -7.76 2.08
C ALA A 2 27.27 -6.95 2.32
N ARG A 3 27.36 -5.65 2.65
CA ARG A 3 26.19 -4.78 2.86
C ARG A 3 25.40 -4.51 1.57
N VAL A 4 26.13 -4.29 0.48
CA VAL A 4 25.55 -4.03 -0.85
C VAL A 4 24.92 -5.30 -1.40
N GLN A 5 25.59 -6.45 -1.25
CA GLN A 5 25.02 -7.76 -1.63
C GLN A 5 23.70 -8.05 -0.89
N LYS A 6 23.65 -7.83 0.43
CA LYS A 6 22.40 -7.99 1.21
C LYS A 6 21.31 -7.04 0.75
N LEU A 7 21.63 -5.78 0.47
CA LEU A 7 20.66 -4.82 -0.05
C LEU A 7 20.08 -5.26 -1.40
N LEU A 8 20.93 -5.73 -2.33
CA LEU A 8 20.49 -6.21 -3.63
C LEU A 8 19.58 -7.43 -3.53
N ILE A 9 19.90 -8.37 -2.63
CA ILE A 9 19.08 -9.56 -2.38
C ILE A 9 17.72 -9.17 -1.79
N ILE A 10 17.70 -8.30 -0.79
CA ILE A 10 16.46 -7.82 -0.15
C ILE A 10 15.58 -7.08 -1.18
N LEU A 11 16.18 -6.20 -1.98
CA LEU A 11 15.46 -5.43 -2.99
C LEU A 11 14.88 -6.32 -4.09
N GLY A 12 15.65 -7.31 -4.56
CA GLY A 12 15.18 -8.28 -5.55
C GLY A 12 14.03 -9.12 -5.01
N LEU A 13 14.11 -9.57 -3.76
CA LEU A 13 13.02 -10.31 -3.12
C LEU A 13 11.77 -9.44 -2.93
N ALA A 14 11.93 -8.18 -2.54
CA ALA A 14 10.82 -7.24 -2.41
C ALA A 14 10.11 -7.02 -3.76
N LEU A 15 10.86 -6.86 -4.85
CA LEU A 15 10.31 -6.72 -6.20
C LEU A 15 9.59 -8.00 -6.67
N LEU A 16 10.14 -9.18 -6.36
CA LEU A 16 9.51 -10.45 -6.69
C LEU A 16 8.16 -10.61 -5.98
N VAL A 17 8.11 -10.32 -4.68
CA VAL A 17 6.87 -10.35 -3.89
C VAL A 17 5.87 -9.31 -4.41
N ALA A 18 6.32 -8.09 -4.72
CA ALA A 18 5.46 -7.06 -5.28
C ALA A 18 4.88 -7.45 -6.66
N GLY A 19 5.69 -8.07 -7.53
CA GLY A 19 5.26 -8.56 -8.84
C GLY A 19 4.27 -9.72 -8.73
N LEU A 20 4.50 -10.66 -7.80
CA LEU A 20 3.59 -11.77 -7.55
C LEU A 20 2.26 -11.28 -6.97
N LEU A 21 2.31 -10.28 -6.09
CA LEU A 21 1.12 -9.70 -5.47
C LEU A 21 0.36 -8.72 -6.39
N TRP A 22 0.95 -8.31 -7.51
CA TRP A 22 0.42 -7.30 -8.43
C TRP A 22 -1.02 -7.57 -8.94
N PRO A 23 -1.41 -8.80 -9.30
CA PRO A 23 -2.78 -9.09 -9.75
C PRO A 23 -3.82 -8.83 -8.66
N TRP A 24 -3.51 -9.13 -7.40
CA TRP A 24 -4.38 -8.82 -6.26
C TRP A 24 -4.29 -7.34 -5.91
N LEU A 25 -3.10 -6.73 -5.96
CA LEU A 25 -2.89 -5.31 -5.66
C LEU A 25 -3.64 -4.39 -6.63
N LYS A 26 -3.76 -4.77 -7.91
CA LYS A 26 -4.61 -4.06 -8.90
C LYS A 26 -6.10 -4.17 -8.62
N GLN A 27 -6.52 -5.27 -7.98
CA GLN A 27 -7.93 -5.47 -7.60
C GLN A 27 -8.27 -4.75 -6.30
N VAL A 28 -7.28 -4.39 -5.48
CA VAL A 28 -7.51 -3.54 -4.31
C VAL A 28 -7.97 -2.17 -4.81
N PRO A 29 -9.20 -1.74 -4.48
CA PRO A 29 -9.67 -0.41 -4.82
C PRO A 29 -9.02 0.60 -3.87
N LEU A 30 -7.71 0.84 -4.02
CA LEU A 30 -6.97 1.84 -3.24
C LEU A 30 -7.65 3.22 -3.45
N GLY A 31 -8.28 3.75 -2.40
CA GLY A 31 -9.08 4.97 -2.44
C GLY A 31 -10.55 4.82 -2.83
N ARG A 32 -11.05 3.59 -3.01
CA ARG A 32 -12.49 3.27 -3.14
C ARG A 32 -12.89 2.06 -2.28
N LEU A 33 -12.19 1.83 -1.17
CA LEU A 33 -12.60 0.83 -0.19
C LEU A 33 -13.94 1.26 0.44
N PRO A 34 -14.81 0.32 0.84
CA PRO A 34 -16.01 0.66 1.60
C PRO A 34 -15.58 1.40 2.89
N GLY A 35 -15.90 2.69 2.98
CA GLY A 35 -15.43 3.59 4.04
C GLY A 35 -14.49 4.71 3.59
N ASP A 36 -13.99 4.68 2.34
CA ASP A 36 -13.37 5.85 1.72
C ASP A 36 -14.47 6.85 1.32
N LEU A 37 -14.40 8.05 1.88
CA LEU A 37 -15.42 9.08 1.69
C LEU A 37 -15.20 9.78 0.35
N VAL A 38 -16.11 9.53 -0.59
CA VAL A 38 -16.20 10.28 -1.85
C VAL A 38 -17.27 11.33 -1.67
N ILE A 39 -16.88 12.58 -1.46
CA ILE A 39 -17.80 13.70 -1.36
C ILE A 39 -17.92 14.31 -2.77
N PRO A 40 -19.04 14.08 -3.49
CA PRO A 40 -19.27 14.75 -4.76
C PRO A 40 -19.50 16.23 -4.49
N ARG A 41 -18.61 17.10 -5.00
CA ARG A 41 -18.90 18.52 -5.14
C ARG A 41 -19.47 18.74 -6.54
N GLY A 42 -20.46 19.61 -6.68
CA GLY A 42 -21.08 19.93 -7.97
C GLY A 42 -20.06 20.39 -9.03
N THR A 43 -20.51 20.44 -10.30
CA THR A 43 -19.90 20.97 -11.54
C THR A 43 -18.38 20.87 -11.81
N GLY A 44 -17.55 20.25 -10.96
CA GLY A 44 -16.10 20.24 -11.23
C GLY A 44 -15.21 19.33 -10.39
N GLY A 45 -15.68 18.62 -9.35
CA GLY A 45 -14.75 17.75 -8.62
C GLY A 45 -15.36 16.82 -7.58
N ARG A 46 -14.77 15.63 -7.43
CA ARG A 46 -15.05 14.72 -6.31
C ARG A 46 -13.89 14.80 -5.33
N LEU A 47 -14.18 15.09 -4.06
CA LEU A 47 -13.18 15.03 -3.00
C LEU A 47 -13.09 13.57 -2.54
N TYR A 48 -11.93 12.94 -2.74
CA TYR A 48 -11.66 11.57 -2.27
C TYR A 48 -10.89 11.65 -0.95
N LEU A 49 -11.47 11.10 0.12
CA LEU A 49 -10.85 11.00 1.44
C LEU A 49 -10.62 9.52 1.75
N PRO A 50 -9.41 8.98 1.47
CA PRO A 50 -9.11 7.56 1.58
C PRO A 50 -8.80 7.14 3.02
N ILE A 51 -9.71 7.42 3.96
CA ILE A 51 -9.51 7.22 5.41
C ILE A 51 -9.26 5.74 5.71
N THR A 52 -10.06 4.85 5.12
CA THR A 52 -9.97 3.41 5.39
C THR A 52 -8.69 2.85 4.80
N THR A 53 -8.33 3.30 3.59
CA THR A 53 -7.05 2.95 2.97
C THR A 53 -5.86 3.37 3.84
N MET A 54 -5.88 4.58 4.41
CA MET A 54 -4.77 5.09 5.25
C MET A 54 -4.66 4.34 6.59
N ILE A 55 -5.79 4.02 7.23
CA ILE A 55 -5.80 3.23 8.48
C ILE A 55 -5.25 1.82 8.22
N LEU A 56 -5.73 1.15 7.16
CA LEU A 56 -5.26 -0.19 6.81
C LEU A 56 -3.76 -0.20 6.53
N LEU A 57 -3.27 0.77 5.75
CA LEU A 57 -1.85 0.93 5.48
C LEU A 57 -1.05 1.13 6.77
N SER A 58 -1.53 1.99 7.68
CA SER A 58 -0.88 2.23 8.98
C SER A 58 -0.79 0.95 9.82
N VAL A 59 -1.87 0.19 9.93
CA VAL A 59 -1.88 -1.09 10.67
C VAL A 59 -0.89 -2.09 10.08
N ILE A 60 -0.87 -2.24 8.75
CA ILE A 60 0.06 -3.15 8.07
C ILE A 60 1.51 -2.73 8.33
N LEU A 61 1.85 -1.45 8.15
CA LEU A 61 3.20 -0.96 8.44
C LEU A 61 3.59 -1.17 9.91
N SER A 62 2.69 -0.87 10.84
CA SER A 62 2.94 -1.10 12.27
C SER A 62 3.19 -2.58 12.59
N LEU A 63 2.44 -3.49 11.97
CA LEU A 63 2.60 -4.94 12.17
C LEU A 63 3.93 -5.43 11.59
N LEU A 64 4.29 -4.98 10.38
CA LEU A 64 5.58 -5.31 9.76
C LEU A 64 6.74 -4.78 10.60
N LEU A 65 6.69 -3.51 11.01
CA LEU A 65 7.72 -2.94 11.88
C LEU A 65 7.82 -3.69 13.20
N ARG A 66 6.71 -4.17 13.77
CA ARG A 66 6.73 -4.99 15.00
C ARG A 66 7.32 -6.38 14.78
N LEU A 67 7.15 -6.96 13.60
CA LEU A 67 7.66 -8.30 13.26
C LEU A 67 9.16 -8.29 12.93
N PHE A 68 9.67 -7.19 12.35
CA PHE A 68 11.08 -7.03 11.97
C PHE A 68 11.93 -6.23 12.96
N ARG A 69 11.33 -5.68 14.01
CA ARG A 69 12.04 -5.04 15.14
C ARG A 69 12.43 -6.06 16.18
#